data_AF-V4JPB5-F1
#
_entry.id   AF-V4JPB5-F1
#
_cell.length_a   1.000
_cell.length_b   1.000
_cell.length_c   1.000
_cell.angle_alpha   90.00
_cell.angle_beta   90.00
_cell.angle_gamma   90.00
#
_symmetry.space_group_name_H-M   'P 1'
#
loop_
_entity.id
_entity.type
_entity.pdbx_description
1 polymer ?
#
loop_
_entity_poly.entity_id
_entity_poly.type
_entity_poly.pdbx_seq_one_letter_code
_entity_poly.pdbx_strand_id
1 'polypeptide(L)'
;MRVVYHDTPRSGVPMGGVGTGSFEVGPDGRFREWLIFNNRPWANYGQPEWFMGPDDLVFFLRVEVEGEEPQLRGLFTGLWYSTCEDYTYRGCGPWVVMEPYHIPWAKPVEAVEMEVRYPVVALRYRDALLEEVGLEVEAELISPLLPGDLRTSSTPAVLMRFHMVNKGSSTVRASIMAVARNPARSAGATARTDVVRAGGGQAWL
;
A
#
# COMPACT_ATOMS: atom_id res chain seq x y z
N MET A 1 11.87 9.32 13.60
CA MET A 1 10.86 8.93 14.62
C MET A 1 10.46 7.49 14.37
N ARG A 2 10.38 6.62 15.39
CA ARG A 2 9.92 5.23 15.26
C ARG A 2 8.58 5.07 16.00
N VAL A 3 7.60 4.47 15.33
CA VAL A 3 6.25 4.23 15.86
C VAL A 3 5.88 2.78 15.58
N VAL A 4 5.35 2.07 16.57
CA VAL A 4 4.78 0.72 16.39
C VAL A 4 3.28 0.85 16.55
N TYR A 5 2.51 0.27 15.63
CA TYR A 5 1.07 0.45 15.62
C TYR A 5 0.33 -0.86 15.36
N HIS A 6 -0.82 -0.98 16.01
CA HIS A 6 -1.65 -2.20 16.04
C HIS A 6 -3.08 -1.98 15.54
N ASP A 7 -3.48 -0.76 15.17
CA ASP A 7 -4.86 -0.42 14.76
C ASP A 7 -4.86 0.49 13.51
N THR A 8 -5.86 1.38 13.30
CA THR A 8 -5.94 2.38 12.22
C THR A 8 -5.76 3.82 12.75
N PRO A 9 -4.71 4.57 12.35
CA PRO A 9 -4.38 5.89 12.89
C PRO A 9 -5.21 6.96 12.17
N ARG A 10 -5.17 8.22 12.63
CA ARG A 10 -5.90 9.34 12.00
C ARG A 10 -5.08 10.19 11.04
N SER A 11 -3.76 10.02 10.98
CA SER A 11 -2.85 10.77 10.12
C SER A 11 -1.63 9.94 9.74
N GLY A 12 -0.94 10.36 8.69
CA GLY A 12 0.27 9.73 8.18
C GLY A 12 1.35 10.75 7.80
N VAL A 13 2.35 10.27 7.06
CA VAL A 13 3.43 11.11 6.52
C VAL A 13 3.10 11.43 5.06
N PRO A 14 3.07 12.71 4.64
CA PRO A 14 2.74 13.08 3.27
C PRO A 14 3.87 12.66 2.31
N MET A 15 3.50 12.05 1.20
CA MET A 15 4.40 11.56 0.17
C MET A 15 4.01 12.13 -1.19
N GLY A 16 5.00 12.56 -1.97
CA GLY A 16 4.79 13.17 -3.29
C GLY A 16 5.85 14.19 -3.66
N GLY A 17 5.82 14.63 -4.92
CA GLY A 17 6.65 15.72 -5.41
C GLY A 17 6.09 17.10 -5.06
N VAL A 18 6.93 18.12 -5.23
CA VAL A 18 6.56 19.52 -5.10
C VAL A 18 5.51 19.87 -6.16
N GLY A 19 4.33 20.32 -5.73
CA GLY A 19 3.26 20.79 -6.61
C GLY A 19 2.48 19.71 -7.34
N THR A 20 2.71 18.42 -7.04
CA THR A 20 2.08 17.29 -7.75
C THR A 20 0.83 16.75 -7.07
N GLY A 21 0.45 17.32 -5.92
CA GLY A 21 -0.39 16.65 -4.94
C GLY A 21 0.37 15.56 -4.18
N SER A 22 -0.25 15.04 -3.13
CA SER A 22 0.35 14.05 -2.22
C SER A 22 -0.68 13.04 -1.74
N PHE A 23 -0.22 11.97 -1.10
CA PHE A 23 -1.02 11.11 -0.23
C PHE A 23 -0.24 10.85 1.05
N GLU A 24 -0.90 10.46 2.12
CA GLU A 24 -0.25 10.13 3.38
C GLU A 24 -0.05 8.63 3.53
N VAL A 25 1.13 8.20 3.99
CA VAL A 25 1.38 6.82 4.44
C VAL A 25 1.21 6.75 5.96
N GLY A 26 0.31 5.88 6.43
CA GLY A 26 0.03 5.69 7.85
C GLY A 26 0.89 4.59 8.49
N PRO A 27 1.05 4.60 9.83
CA PRO A 27 1.76 3.54 10.55
C PRO A 27 1.03 2.19 10.60
N ASP A 28 -0.16 2.09 10.02
CA ASP A 28 -0.90 0.84 9.75
C ASP A 28 -0.61 0.24 8.38
N GLY A 29 0.30 0.83 7.59
CA GLY A 29 0.61 0.39 6.23
C GLY A 29 -0.39 0.82 5.15
N ARG A 30 -1.39 1.67 5.48
CA ARG A 30 -2.39 2.18 4.51
C ARG A 30 -2.10 3.59 4.03
N PHE A 31 -2.69 3.93 2.90
CA PHE A 31 -2.57 5.23 2.23
C PHE A 31 -3.85 6.06 2.32
N ARG A 32 -3.76 7.29 2.81
CA ARG A 32 -4.91 8.14 3.12
C ARG A 32 -4.71 9.56 2.61
N GLU A 33 -5.71 10.42 2.81
CA GLU A 33 -5.63 11.86 2.49
C GLU A 33 -5.07 12.09 1.07
N TRP A 34 -5.73 11.50 0.08
CA TRP A 34 -5.32 11.56 -1.31
C TRP A 34 -5.59 12.95 -1.91
N LEU A 35 -4.56 13.80 -1.87
CA LEU A 35 -4.56 15.17 -2.41
C LEU A 35 -4.10 15.26 -3.87
N ILE A 36 -3.85 14.13 -4.54
CA ILE A 36 -3.49 14.05 -5.97
C ILE A 36 -4.62 14.56 -6.90
N PHE A 37 -5.84 14.70 -6.38
CA PHE A 37 -7.01 15.18 -7.11
C PHE A 37 -7.28 16.67 -6.95
N ASN A 38 -6.44 17.37 -6.16
CA ASN A 38 -6.65 18.77 -5.81
C ASN A 38 -8.06 19.01 -5.23
N ASN A 39 -8.38 18.26 -4.18
CA ASN A 39 -9.68 18.27 -3.52
C ASN A 39 -9.88 19.53 -2.65
N ARG A 40 -11.15 19.91 -2.43
CA ARG A 40 -11.52 20.89 -1.39
C ARG A 40 -11.17 20.34 0.02
N PRO A 41 -10.86 21.20 1.02
CA PRO A 41 -10.91 22.67 0.99
C PRO A 41 -9.63 23.35 0.47
N TRP A 42 -8.55 22.60 0.23
CA TRP A 42 -7.25 23.21 -0.11
C TRP A 42 -7.21 23.78 -1.53
N ALA A 43 -8.02 23.21 -2.42
CA ALA A 43 -8.31 23.78 -3.72
C ALA A 43 -9.54 24.68 -3.65
N ASN A 44 -9.46 25.89 -4.22
CA ASN A 44 -10.62 26.78 -4.39
C ASN A 44 -11.55 26.32 -5.56
N TYR A 45 -11.30 25.13 -6.11
CA TYR A 45 -12.05 24.49 -7.20
C TYR A 45 -12.08 22.96 -6.96
N GLY A 46 -13.02 22.24 -7.61
CA GLY A 46 -13.20 20.79 -7.43
C GLY A 46 -14.44 20.42 -6.59
N GLN A 47 -14.93 19.19 -6.75
CA GLN A 47 -16.01 18.62 -5.93
C GLN A 47 -15.43 18.10 -4.59
N PRO A 48 -16.19 18.10 -3.49
CA PRO A 48 -15.73 17.59 -2.19
C PRO A 48 -15.75 16.06 -2.12
N GLU A 49 -15.08 15.39 -3.06
CA GLU A 49 -15.06 13.93 -3.14
C GLU A 49 -13.66 13.38 -2.93
N TRP A 50 -13.49 12.61 -1.85
CA TRP A 50 -12.34 11.75 -1.66
C TRP A 50 -12.49 10.54 -2.57
N PHE A 51 -11.91 10.62 -3.77
CA PHE A 51 -12.00 9.55 -4.78
C PHE A 51 -11.24 8.27 -4.39
N MET A 52 -10.35 8.37 -3.41
CA MET A 52 -9.56 7.27 -2.87
C MET A 52 -9.53 7.32 -1.34
N GLY A 53 -9.71 6.17 -0.71
CA GLY A 53 -9.57 5.95 0.72
C GLY A 53 -8.45 4.98 1.10
N PRO A 54 -8.31 4.66 2.40
CA PRO A 54 -7.32 3.72 2.93
C PRO A 54 -7.32 2.33 2.30
N ASP A 55 -8.47 1.91 1.79
CA ASP A 55 -8.69 0.56 1.27
C ASP A 55 -8.44 0.45 -0.25
N ASP A 56 -8.12 1.58 -0.91
CA ASP A 56 -8.05 1.68 -2.37
C ASP A 56 -6.67 1.46 -2.97
N LEU A 57 -5.62 1.46 -2.16
CA LEU A 57 -4.30 0.97 -2.54
C LEU A 57 -3.78 0.09 -1.41
N VAL A 58 -3.65 -1.21 -1.67
CA VAL A 58 -3.10 -2.16 -0.70
C VAL A 58 -2.11 -3.09 -1.35
N PHE A 59 -1.23 -3.63 -0.51
CA PHE A 59 -0.23 -4.59 -0.92
C PHE A 59 -0.45 -5.90 -0.17
N PHE A 60 -0.36 -7.00 -0.90
CA PHE A 60 -0.39 -8.35 -0.34
C PHE A 60 0.95 -9.04 -0.58
N LEU A 61 1.40 -9.77 0.42
CA LEU A 61 2.56 -10.66 0.37
C LEU A 61 2.05 -12.09 0.34
N ARG A 62 2.41 -12.83 -0.70
CA ARG A 62 2.30 -14.30 -0.72
C ARG A 62 3.63 -14.89 -0.28
N VAL A 63 3.60 -15.79 0.70
CA VAL A 63 4.75 -16.54 1.20
C VAL A 63 4.49 -18.02 0.98
N GLU A 64 5.40 -18.70 0.29
CA GLU A 64 5.35 -20.15 0.07
C GLU A 64 6.68 -20.75 0.52
N VAL A 65 6.65 -21.50 1.61
CA VAL A 65 7.77 -22.34 2.05
C VAL A 65 7.78 -23.60 1.17
N GLU A 66 8.96 -24.06 0.78
CA GLU A 66 9.11 -25.25 -0.07
C GLU A 66 8.41 -26.48 0.54
N GLY A 67 7.41 -27.01 -0.19
CA GLY A 67 6.63 -28.17 0.24
C GLY A 67 5.39 -27.84 1.09
N GLU A 68 5.14 -26.57 1.41
CA GLU A 68 4.00 -26.13 2.20
C GLU A 68 2.96 -25.36 1.37
N GLU A 69 1.76 -25.19 1.92
CA GLU A 69 0.73 -24.37 1.29
C GLU A 69 1.10 -22.87 1.37
N PRO A 70 0.87 -22.10 0.29
CA PRO A 70 1.16 -20.68 0.30
C PRO A 70 0.20 -19.93 1.23
N GLN A 71 0.78 -19.05 2.05
CA GLN A 71 0.02 -18.15 2.89
C GLN A 71 0.04 -16.73 2.33
N LEU A 72 -1.05 -15.98 2.58
CA LEU A 72 -1.21 -14.61 2.15
C LEU A 72 -1.26 -13.68 3.35
N ARG A 73 -0.56 -12.54 3.28
CA ARG A 73 -0.62 -11.47 4.28
C ARG A 73 -0.90 -10.13 3.61
N GLY A 74 -1.91 -9.41 4.10
CA GLY A 74 -2.08 -7.99 3.79
C GLY A 74 -1.02 -7.18 4.51
N LEU A 75 -0.26 -6.37 3.78
CA LEU A 75 0.81 -5.52 4.33
C LEU A 75 0.24 -4.25 4.97
N PHE A 76 -0.74 -4.44 5.85
CA PHE A 76 -1.44 -3.44 6.64
C PHE A 76 -2.03 -4.09 7.90
N THR A 77 -2.35 -3.32 8.94
CA THR A 77 -3.00 -3.81 10.17
C THR A 77 -4.52 -3.69 10.12
N GLY A 78 -5.28 -4.50 10.86
CA GLY A 78 -6.75 -4.39 10.91
C GLY A 78 -7.45 -4.82 9.62
N LEU A 79 -8.77 -4.64 9.56
CA LEU A 79 -9.58 -5.11 8.42
C LEU A 79 -9.36 -4.24 7.18
N TRP A 80 -9.37 -4.85 5.99
CA TRP A 80 -9.26 -4.11 4.72
C TRP A 80 -10.50 -3.25 4.40
N TYR A 81 -11.49 -3.16 5.29
CA TYR A 81 -12.68 -2.34 5.07
C TYR A 81 -12.93 -1.47 6.30
N SER A 82 -13.09 -0.18 6.06
CA SER A 82 -13.20 0.85 7.10
C SER A 82 -14.64 1.11 7.59
N THR A 83 -15.68 0.64 6.90
CA THR A 83 -17.08 0.88 7.30
C THR A 83 -17.93 -0.37 7.36
N CYS A 84 -18.70 -0.52 8.45
CA CYS A 84 -19.57 -1.67 8.66
C CYS A 84 -20.82 -1.70 7.76
N GLU A 85 -21.15 -0.60 7.07
CA GLU A 85 -22.28 -0.55 6.15
C GLU A 85 -22.06 -1.45 4.91
N ASP A 86 -20.80 -1.72 4.54
CA ASP A 86 -20.44 -2.68 3.49
C ASP A 86 -20.71 -4.15 3.89
N TYR A 87 -20.93 -4.46 5.18
CA TYR A 87 -21.30 -5.83 5.59
C TYR A 87 -22.77 -6.18 5.31
N THR A 88 -23.61 -5.18 4.95
CA THR A 88 -25.06 -5.36 4.88
C THR A 88 -25.58 -5.58 3.47
N TYR A 89 -25.26 -6.71 2.83
CA TYR A 89 -26.07 -7.34 1.76
C TYR A 89 -26.46 -6.46 0.54
N ARG A 90 -25.93 -5.24 0.38
CA ARG A 90 -26.43 -4.24 -0.59
C ARG A 90 -25.67 -4.18 -1.90
N GLY A 91 -24.76 -5.11 -2.14
CA GLY A 91 -24.27 -5.28 -3.50
C GLY A 91 -23.58 -6.61 -3.68
N CYS A 92 -24.12 -7.47 -4.53
CA CYS A 92 -23.34 -8.50 -5.21
C CYS A 92 -22.36 -7.84 -6.20
N GLY A 93 -21.52 -6.94 -5.70
CA GLY A 93 -20.48 -6.22 -6.44
C GLY A 93 -19.10 -6.78 -6.10
N PRO A 94 -18.06 -6.42 -6.86
CA PRO A 94 -16.69 -6.91 -6.65
C PRO A 94 -16.10 -6.61 -5.26
N TRP A 95 -16.74 -5.73 -4.48
CA TRP A 95 -16.39 -5.42 -3.09
C TRP A 95 -16.66 -6.58 -2.11
N VAL A 96 -17.60 -7.48 -2.44
CA VAL A 96 -17.97 -8.65 -1.62
C VAL A 96 -16.95 -9.79 -1.74
N VAL A 97 -16.22 -9.87 -2.86
CA VAL A 97 -15.33 -11.02 -3.16
C VAL A 97 -14.14 -11.11 -2.21
N MET A 98 -13.81 -10.01 -1.50
CA MET A 98 -12.68 -9.94 -0.59
C MET A 98 -13.07 -9.67 0.87
N GLU A 99 -14.32 -9.94 1.24
CA GLU A 99 -14.75 -9.94 2.65
C GLU A 99 -13.96 -10.98 3.47
N PRO A 100 -13.70 -10.74 4.78
CA PRO A 100 -13.02 -11.71 5.65
C PRO A 100 -13.68 -13.09 5.67
N TYR A 101 -14.99 -13.16 5.39
CA TYR A 101 -15.74 -14.40 5.28
C TYR A 101 -15.49 -15.15 3.96
N HIS A 102 -15.14 -14.44 2.88
CA HIS A 102 -14.84 -15.03 1.58
C HIS A 102 -13.35 -15.28 1.37
N ILE A 103 -12.47 -14.56 2.08
CA ILE A 103 -11.01 -14.72 2.04
C ILE A 103 -10.37 -14.80 3.44
N PRO A 104 -10.81 -15.71 4.33
CA PRO A 104 -10.27 -15.82 5.70
C PRO A 104 -8.76 -16.15 5.74
N TRP A 105 -8.20 -16.62 4.63
CA TRP A 105 -6.78 -16.90 4.44
C TRP A 105 -5.92 -15.66 4.13
N ALA A 106 -6.54 -14.52 3.78
CA ALA A 106 -5.86 -13.27 3.41
C ALA A 106 -5.74 -12.31 4.60
N LYS A 107 -5.07 -12.77 5.66
CA LYS A 107 -5.01 -12.03 6.94
C LYS A 107 -4.12 -10.79 6.84
N PRO A 108 -4.46 -9.66 7.47
CA PRO A 108 -3.51 -8.56 7.66
C PRO A 108 -2.34 -9.02 8.53
N VAL A 109 -1.23 -8.29 8.48
CA VAL A 109 -0.12 -8.47 9.43
C VAL A 109 -0.52 -8.00 10.83
N GLU A 110 0.10 -8.58 11.85
CA GLU A 110 -0.21 -8.29 13.26
C GLU A 110 0.23 -6.90 13.71
N ALA A 111 1.36 -6.40 13.18
CA ALA A 111 1.81 -5.04 13.43
C ALA A 111 2.66 -4.47 12.29
N VAL A 112 2.67 -3.14 12.21
CA VAL A 112 3.58 -2.39 11.35
C VAL A 112 4.42 -1.46 12.22
N GLU A 113 5.73 -1.50 12.04
CA GLU A 113 6.64 -0.52 12.60
C GLU A 113 7.01 0.50 11.53
N MET A 114 6.66 1.76 11.79
CA MET A 114 6.98 2.87 10.89
C MET A 114 8.18 3.65 11.43
N GLU A 115 9.20 3.80 10.59
CA GLU A 115 10.33 4.69 10.82
C GLU A 115 10.30 5.85 9.82
N VAL A 116 10.26 7.08 10.34
CA VAL A 116 10.17 8.29 9.53
C VAL A 116 11.50 9.05 9.58
N ARG A 117 12.09 9.22 8.39
CA ARG A 117 13.26 10.05 8.07
C ARG A 117 13.00 10.81 6.78
N TYR A 118 12.08 11.77 6.83
CA TYR A 118 11.61 12.50 5.66
C TYR A 118 12.77 13.02 4.78
N PRO A 119 12.75 12.81 3.45
CA PRO A 119 11.64 12.36 2.60
C PRO A 119 11.45 10.84 2.47
N VAL A 120 12.05 10.05 3.36
CA VAL A 120 11.96 8.59 3.38
C VAL A 120 11.11 8.08 4.55
N VAL A 121 10.26 7.11 4.28
CA VAL A 121 9.48 6.37 5.29
C VAL A 121 9.74 4.87 5.09
N ALA A 122 10.12 4.19 6.17
CA ALA A 122 10.27 2.74 6.16
C ALA A 122 9.15 2.09 6.98
N LEU A 123 8.57 1.02 6.44
CA LEU A 123 7.54 0.18 7.07
C LEU A 123 8.10 -1.23 7.23
N ARG A 124 8.23 -1.70 8.47
CA ARG A 124 8.62 -3.07 8.80
C ARG A 124 7.38 -3.84 9.24
N TYR A 125 7.16 -4.99 8.63
CA TYR A 125 5.98 -5.82 8.89
C TYR A 125 6.30 -6.89 9.94
N ARG A 126 5.44 -7.03 10.94
CA ARG A 126 5.54 -8.02 12.03
C ARG A 126 4.33 -8.94 11.98
N ASP A 127 4.60 -10.25 11.95
CA ASP A 127 3.58 -11.29 11.92
C ASP A 127 4.22 -12.61 12.36
N ALA A 128 3.51 -13.40 13.18
CA ALA A 128 4.00 -14.70 13.62
C ALA A 128 4.46 -15.62 12.48
N LEU A 129 3.79 -15.61 11.31
CA LEU A 129 4.22 -16.40 10.14
C LEU A 129 5.61 -15.96 9.65
N LEU A 130 5.85 -14.66 9.58
CA LEU A 130 7.11 -14.12 9.07
C LEU A 130 8.26 -14.45 10.03
N GLU A 131 7.99 -14.42 11.34
CA GLU A 131 8.94 -14.80 12.37
C GLU A 131 9.24 -16.31 12.36
N GLU A 132 8.22 -17.15 12.22
CA GLU A 132 8.35 -18.61 12.13
C GLU A 132 9.20 -19.05 10.94
N VAL A 133 8.95 -18.46 9.76
CA VAL A 133 9.69 -18.77 8.53
C VAL A 133 11.06 -18.07 8.50
N GLY A 134 11.30 -17.07 9.35
CA GLY A 134 12.51 -16.26 9.34
C GLY A 134 12.60 -15.30 8.14
N LEU A 135 11.46 -14.84 7.62
CA LEU A 135 11.38 -13.92 6.49
C LEU A 135 11.19 -12.48 6.98
N GLU A 136 12.20 -11.63 6.82
CA GLU A 136 12.08 -10.19 7.09
C GLU A 136 11.53 -9.46 5.86
N VAL A 137 10.52 -8.62 6.07
CA VAL A 137 9.88 -7.83 5.00
C VAL A 137 9.81 -6.37 5.43
N GLU A 138 10.34 -5.49 4.57
CA GLU A 138 10.35 -4.05 4.75
C GLU A 138 9.95 -3.35 3.45
N ALA A 139 9.17 -2.28 3.54
CA ALA A 139 8.89 -1.37 2.43
C ALA A 139 9.48 0.01 2.73
N GLU A 140 10.24 0.55 1.79
CA GLU A 140 10.73 1.93 1.84
C GLU A 140 9.99 2.78 0.81
N LEU A 141 9.42 3.90 1.26
CA LEU A 141 8.76 4.89 0.43
C LEU A 141 9.60 6.17 0.40
N ILE A 142 9.83 6.69 -0.80
CA ILE A 142 10.72 7.83 -1.02
C ILE A 142 9.99 8.88 -1.86
N SER A 143 9.82 10.07 -1.29
CA SER A 143 9.39 11.24 -2.06
C SER A 143 10.59 11.81 -2.82
N PRO A 144 10.44 12.24 -4.09
CA PRO A 144 11.56 12.65 -4.94
C PRO A 144 12.12 14.05 -4.61
N LEU A 145 12.21 14.41 -3.33
CA LEU A 145 12.57 15.76 -2.88
C LEU A 145 14.09 15.93 -2.78
N LEU A 146 14.68 16.48 -3.84
CA LEU A 146 16.12 16.74 -3.93
C LEU A 146 16.39 18.25 -3.87
N PRO A 147 17.07 18.75 -2.81
CA PRO A 147 17.44 20.16 -2.71
C PRO A 147 18.23 20.64 -3.93
N GLY A 148 17.79 21.76 -4.52
CA GLY A 148 18.44 22.34 -5.70
C GLY A 148 18.06 21.71 -7.04
N ASP A 149 17.28 20.62 -7.05
CA ASP A 149 16.76 20.01 -8.27
C ASP A 149 15.23 20.05 -8.28
N LEU A 150 14.70 21.17 -8.82
CA LEU A 150 13.26 21.36 -8.95
C LEU A 150 12.63 20.32 -9.88
N ARG A 151 13.30 19.97 -10.98
CA ARG A 151 12.75 19.05 -11.99
C ARG A 151 12.48 17.68 -11.39
N THR A 152 13.46 17.13 -10.67
CA THR A 152 13.30 15.84 -9.97
C THR A 152 12.28 16.00 -8.85
N SER A 153 12.36 17.09 -8.08
CA SER A 153 11.43 17.38 -6.98
C SER A 153 9.97 17.54 -7.41
N SER A 154 9.69 17.97 -8.64
CA SER A 154 8.35 18.09 -9.19
C SER A 154 7.83 16.82 -9.90
N THR A 155 8.49 15.67 -9.71
CA THR A 155 8.04 14.40 -10.32
C THR A 155 6.79 13.89 -9.59
N PRO A 156 5.66 13.62 -10.29
CA PRO A 156 4.42 13.14 -9.67
C PRO A 156 4.49 11.64 -9.37
N ALA A 157 5.45 11.25 -8.53
CA ALA A 157 5.71 9.86 -8.18
C ALA A 157 6.22 9.73 -6.76
N VAL A 158 6.03 8.53 -6.20
CA VAL A 158 6.69 8.06 -4.98
C VAL A 158 7.35 6.74 -5.34
N LEU A 159 8.63 6.60 -5.01
CA LEU A 159 9.36 5.35 -5.17
C LEU A 159 9.03 4.44 -3.98
N MET A 160 8.55 3.23 -4.26
CA MET A 160 8.32 2.21 -3.23
C MET A 160 9.22 1.01 -3.51
N ARG A 161 10.11 0.69 -2.57
CA ARG A 161 11.05 -0.42 -2.65
C ARG A 161 10.72 -1.45 -1.58
N PHE A 162 10.40 -2.68 -2.00
CA PHE A 162 10.27 -3.80 -1.10
C PHE A 162 11.62 -4.49 -0.92
N HIS A 163 12.02 -4.69 0.32
CA HIS A 163 13.21 -5.44 0.71
C HIS A 163 12.77 -6.68 1.49
N MET A 164 13.15 -7.85 1.00
CA MET A 164 12.78 -9.15 1.57
C MET A 164 14.07 -9.93 1.82
N VAL A 165 14.29 -10.35 3.06
CA VAL A 165 15.49 -11.10 3.46
C VAL A 165 15.05 -12.40 4.12
N ASN A 166 15.39 -13.53 3.49
CA ASN A 166 15.21 -14.84 4.10
C ASN A 166 16.41 -15.14 5.03
N LYS A 167 16.15 -15.17 6.35
CA LYS A 167 17.10 -15.58 7.39
C LYS A 167 16.78 -16.98 7.94
N GLY A 168 15.70 -17.60 7.47
CA GLY A 168 15.32 -18.96 7.83
C GLY A 168 16.20 -20.00 7.13
N SER A 169 15.95 -21.26 7.50
CA SER A 169 16.65 -22.43 6.93
C SER A 169 15.97 -23.00 5.70
N SER A 170 14.71 -22.63 5.44
CA SER A 170 13.90 -23.18 4.35
C SER A 170 13.94 -22.27 3.13
N THR A 171 13.82 -22.86 1.93
CA THR A 171 13.62 -22.09 0.69
C THR A 171 12.22 -21.45 0.72
N VAL A 172 12.15 -20.15 0.44
CA VAL A 172 10.89 -19.40 0.43
C VAL A 172 10.70 -18.72 -0.92
N ARG A 173 9.53 -18.92 -1.53
CA ARG A 173 9.06 -18.14 -2.69
C ARG A 173 8.11 -17.05 -2.20
N ALA A 174 8.55 -15.80 -2.32
CA ALA A 174 7.76 -14.62 -1.96
C ALA A 174 7.29 -13.86 -3.21
N SER A 175 6.05 -13.36 -3.19
CA SER A 175 5.50 -12.50 -4.24
C SER A 175 4.75 -11.32 -3.63
N ILE A 176 4.91 -10.14 -4.20
CA ILE A 176 4.13 -8.95 -3.83
C ILE A 176 3.06 -8.72 -4.89
N MET A 177 1.83 -8.45 -4.45
CA MET A 177 0.72 -8.03 -5.29
C MET A 177 0.26 -6.64 -4.83
N ALA A 178 0.21 -5.70 -5.77
CA ALA A 178 -0.44 -4.41 -5.56
C ALA A 178 -1.88 -4.47 -6.07
N VAL A 179 -2.82 -4.06 -5.23
CA VAL A 179 -4.24 -3.90 -5.61
C VAL A 179 -4.57 -2.43 -5.48
N ALA A 180 -5.03 -1.83 -6.58
CA ALA A 180 -5.34 -0.41 -6.62
C ALA A 180 -6.69 -0.16 -7.31
N ARG A 181 -7.55 0.68 -6.70
CA ARG A 181 -8.73 1.24 -7.37
C ARG A 181 -8.25 2.14 -8.49
N ASN A 182 -8.91 2.05 -9.63
CA ASN A 182 -8.73 3.03 -10.69
C ASN A 182 -9.53 4.31 -10.35
N PRO A 183 -8.87 5.45 -10.08
CA PRO A 183 -9.56 6.68 -9.71
C PRO A 183 -10.18 7.40 -10.92
N ALA A 184 -9.82 7.03 -12.15
CA ALA A 184 -10.29 7.69 -13.37
C ALA A 184 -11.83 7.57 -13.51
N ARG A 185 -12.40 6.42 -13.12
CA ARG A 185 -13.86 6.23 -13.14
C ARG A 185 -14.56 7.18 -12.18
N SER A 186 -14.00 7.36 -10.99
CA SER A 186 -14.54 8.27 -9.98
C SER A 186 -14.38 9.73 -10.41
N ALA A 187 -13.34 10.05 -11.19
CA ALA A 187 -13.12 11.36 -11.81
C ALA A 187 -13.93 11.60 -13.12
N GLY A 188 -14.88 10.71 -13.47
CA GLY A 188 -15.74 10.85 -14.65
C GLY A 188 -15.07 10.51 -16.00
N ALA A 189 -13.90 9.89 -15.98
CA ALA A 189 -13.17 9.47 -17.18
C ALA A 189 -13.46 8.00 -17.54
N THR A 190 -13.45 7.68 -18.84
CA THR A 190 -13.52 6.30 -19.33
C THR A 190 -12.14 5.66 -19.21
N ALA A 191 -12.01 4.66 -18.34
CA ALA A 191 -10.78 3.90 -18.20
C ALA A 191 -10.63 2.87 -19.34
N ARG A 192 -9.42 2.74 -19.88
CA ARG A 192 -8.99 1.62 -20.72
C ARG A 192 -7.88 0.89 -19.97
N THR A 193 -7.99 -0.44 -19.91
CA THR A 193 -6.97 -1.30 -19.30
C THR A 193 -6.25 -2.06 -20.41
N ASP A 194 -4.93 -1.90 -20.49
CA ASP A 194 -4.08 -2.73 -21.35
C ASP A 194 -3.15 -3.57 -20.44
N VAL A 195 -3.08 -4.88 -20.66
CA VAL A 195 -2.19 -5.78 -19.90
C VAL A 195 -0.84 -5.83 -20.60
N VAL A 196 0.18 -5.24 -19.97
CA VAL A 196 1.56 -5.29 -20.46
C VAL A 196 2.34 -6.29 -19.63
N ARG A 197 2.87 -7.35 -20.26
CA ARG A 197 3.83 -8.24 -19.60
C ARG A 197 5.13 -7.45 -19.40
N ALA A 198 5.59 -7.31 -18.16
CA ALA A 198 6.94 -6.81 -17.91
C ALA A 198 7.92 -7.79 -18.55
N GLY A 199 8.63 -7.35 -19.60
CA GLY A 199 9.74 -8.11 -20.15
C GLY A 199 10.83 -8.25 -19.09
N GLY A 200 11.36 -9.46 -18.90
CA GLY A 200 12.49 -9.70 -18.00
C GLY A 200 13.70 -8.90 -18.47
N GLY A 201 13.90 -7.72 -17.87
CA GLY A 201 15.09 -6.89 -18.09
C GLY A 201 16.27 -7.48 -17.34
N GLN A 202 17.33 -7.80 -18.08
CA GLN A 202 18.63 -8.22 -17.54
C GLN A 202 19.14 -7.19 -16.52
N ALA A 203 19.74 -7.71 -15.45
CA ALA A 203 20.46 -6.92 -14.46
C ALA A 203 21.51 -6.03 -15.15
N TRP A 204 21.53 -4.76 -14.76
CA TRP A 204 22.60 -3.84 -15.13
C TRP A 204 23.89 -4.29 -14.43
N LEU A 205 24.89 -4.67 -15.23
CA LEU A 205 26.31 -4.71 -14.84
C LEU A 205 26.87 -3.29 -14.79
#